data_AF-A0A239GFC8-F1
#
_entry.id   AF-A0A239GFC8-F1
#
_cell.length_a   1.000
_cell.length_b   1.000
_cell.length_c   1.000
_cell.angle_alpha   90.00
_cell.angle_beta   90.00
_cell.angle_gamma   90.00
#
_symmetry.space_group_name_H-M   'P 1'
#
loop_
_entity.id
_entity.type
_entity.pdbx_description
1 polymer ?
#
loop_
_entity_poly.entity_id
_entity_poly.type
_entity_poly.pdbx_seq_one_letter_code
_entity_poly.pdbx_strand_id
1 'polypeptide(L)'
;MLLDLYWRESQGLKTSLTSLWLASKASEMTGRRCLAVMEEQNIVERMPDPSDGRRVNVRFTSEGRKKMDACFSALLLGYAETCRDCACSCNDGPTSQDCKPLE
;
A
#
# COMPACT_ATOMS: atom_id res chain seq x y z
N MET A 1 -6.35 4.12 2.38
CA MET A 1 -6.28 3.89 3.85
C MET A 1 -4.92 3.37 4.29
N LEU A 2 -4.60 2.08 4.12
CA LEU A 2 -3.34 1.51 4.66
C LEU A 2 -2.08 2.12 4.05
N LEU A 3 -2.06 2.33 2.73
CA LEU A 3 -0.94 3.00 2.06
C LEU A 3 -0.75 4.45 2.54
N ASP A 4 -1.85 5.18 2.74
CA ASP A 4 -1.80 6.56 3.26
C ASP A 4 -1.28 6.59 4.70
N LEU A 5 -1.75 5.67 5.54
CA LEU A 5 -1.25 5.51 6.91
C LEU A 5 0.25 5.17 6.90
N TYR A 6 0.68 4.27 6.01
CA TYR A 6 2.07 3.84 5.88
C TYR A 6 2.98 5.00 5.49
N TRP A 7 2.54 5.77 4.49
CA TRP A 7 3.23 6.97 4.05
C TRP A 7 3.33 8.01 5.18
N ARG A 8 2.22 8.36 5.83
CA ARG A 8 2.22 9.36 6.90
C ARG A 8 3.07 8.97 8.10
N GLU A 9 2.99 7.71 8.52
CA GLU A 9 3.80 7.19 9.62
C GLU A 9 5.30 7.24 9.28
N SER A 10 5.68 6.99 8.01
CA SER A 10 7.08 7.14 7.55
C SER A 10 7.60 8.57 7.67
N GLN A 11 6.70 9.56 7.63
CA GLN A 11 7.00 10.98 7.79
C GLN A 11 6.87 11.46 9.24
N GLY A 12 6.60 10.56 10.20
CA GLY A 12 6.35 10.91 11.60
C GLY A 12 5.02 11.64 11.84
N LEU A 13 4.11 11.62 10.86
CA LEU A 13 2.82 12.31 10.94
C LEU A 13 1.77 11.43 11.60
N LYS A 14 1.00 12.00 12.53
CA LYS A 14 -0.18 11.35 13.11
C LYS A 14 -1.33 11.37 12.10
N THR A 15 -2.11 10.29 12.07
CA THR A 15 -3.27 10.15 11.18
C THR A 15 -4.55 10.09 12.00
N SER A 16 -5.46 11.04 11.81
CA SER A 16 -6.79 11.03 12.44
C SER A 16 -7.77 10.13 11.68
N LEU A 17 -8.82 9.62 12.33
CA LEU A 17 -9.87 8.85 11.66
C LEU A 17 -10.46 9.57 10.45
N THR A 18 -10.78 10.86 10.58
CA THR A 18 -11.32 11.67 9.47
C THR A 18 -10.36 11.70 8.28
N SER A 19 -9.06 11.90 8.53
CA SER A 19 -8.06 11.90 7.46
C SER A 19 -7.89 10.52 6.81
N LEU A 20 -8.00 9.45 7.60
CA LEU A 20 -7.96 8.07 7.12
C LEU A 20 -9.17 7.74 6.22
N TRP A 21 -10.36 8.21 6.60
CA TRP A 21 -11.59 8.05 5.80
C TRP A 21 -11.49 8.81 4.48
N LEU A 22 -11.04 10.06 4.50
CA LEU A 22 -10.84 10.85 3.28
C LEU A 22 -9.88 10.17 2.31
N ALA A 23 -8.78 9.61 2.81
CA ALA A 23 -7.81 8.85 2.02
C ALA A 23 -8.32 7.47 1.55
N SER A 24 -9.48 7.02 2.05
CA SER A 24 -10.08 5.74 1.64
C SER A 24 -10.83 5.82 0.32
N LYS A 25 -11.37 7.00 -0.02
CA LYS A 25 -12.42 7.19 -1.05
C LYS A 25 -13.65 6.27 -0.88
N ALA A 26 -13.80 5.62 0.27
CA ALA A 26 -14.94 4.80 0.64
C ALA A 26 -15.93 5.61 1.51
N SER A 27 -17.16 5.12 1.64
CA SER A 27 -18.11 5.70 2.60
C SER A 27 -17.59 5.54 4.03
N GLU A 28 -18.04 6.41 4.93
CA GLU A 28 -17.65 6.34 6.35
C GLU A 28 -17.97 4.98 6.97
N MET A 29 -19.15 4.42 6.66
CA MET A 29 -19.57 3.11 7.14
C MET A 29 -18.64 1.98 6.66
N THR A 30 -18.23 2.01 5.39
CA THR A 30 -17.27 1.05 4.85
C THR A 30 -15.90 1.22 5.51
N GLY A 31 -15.42 2.45 5.66
CA GLY A 31 -14.18 2.74 6.37
C GLY A 31 -14.20 2.20 7.80
N ARG A 32 -15.26 2.46 8.56
CA ARG A 32 -15.44 1.97 9.93
C ARG A 32 -15.42 0.45 10.00
N ARG A 33 -16.12 -0.25 9.10
CA ARG A 33 -16.11 -1.71 9.04
C ARG A 33 -14.72 -2.26 8.73
N CYS A 34 -14.04 -1.69 7.73
CA CYS A 34 -12.67 -2.09 7.40
C CYS A 34 -11.72 -1.86 8.57
N LEU A 35 -11.84 -0.74 9.28
CA LEU A 35 -11.00 -0.44 10.44
C LEU A 35 -11.23 -1.44 11.58
N ALA A 36 -12.48 -1.80 11.87
CA ALA A 36 -12.78 -2.80 12.88
C ALA A 36 -12.14 -4.17 12.55
N VAL A 37 -12.21 -4.60 11.29
CA VAL A 37 -11.54 -5.84 10.85
C VAL A 37 -10.01 -5.74 10.99
N MET A 38 -9.41 -4.59 10.65
CA MET A 38 -7.97 -4.39 10.79
C MET A 38 -7.52 -4.35 12.26
N GLU A 39 -8.34 -3.83 13.17
CA GLU A 39 -8.09 -3.89 14.62
C GLU A 39 -8.18 -5.32 15.14
N GLU A 40 -9.22 -6.07 14.74
CA GLU A 40 -9.39 -7.48 15.11
C GLU A 40 -8.22 -8.35 14.63
N GLN A 41 -7.64 -8.03 13.48
CA GLN A 41 -6.46 -8.69 12.93
C GLN A 41 -5.11 -8.17 13.45
N ASN A 42 -5.13 -7.30 14.47
CA ASN A 42 -3.96 -6.69 15.09
C ASN A 42 -3.06 -5.95 14.07
N ILE A 43 -3.64 -5.32 13.05
CA ILE A 43 -2.90 -4.57 12.02
C ILE A 43 -2.75 -3.10 12.42
N VAL A 44 -3.82 -2.53 12.97
CA VAL A 44 -3.87 -1.12 13.38
C VAL A 44 -4.50 -0.99 14.75
N GLU A 45 -4.21 0.12 15.42
CA GLU A 45 -4.84 0.46 16.69
C GLU A 45 -5.29 1.92 16.71
N ARG A 46 -6.39 2.17 17.42
CA ARG A 46 -6.88 3.52 17.71
C ARG A 46 -6.22 4.04 18.99
N MET A 47 -5.77 5.28 18.93
CA MET A 47 -5.26 6.01 20.09
C MET A 47 -6.01 7.32 20.25
N PRO A 48 -6.51 7.64 21.46
CA PRO A 48 -7.00 8.99 21.73
C PRO A 48 -5.86 9.99 21.57
N ASP A 49 -6.17 11.19 21.05
CA ASP A 49 -5.19 12.25 20.94
C ASP A 49 -4.73 12.70 22.33
N PRO A 50 -3.41 12.66 22.63
CA PRO A 50 -2.89 13.04 23.94
C PRO A 50 -3.11 14.53 24.27
N SER A 51 -3.44 15.38 23.30
CA SER A 51 -3.62 16.81 23.53
C SER A 51 -5.00 17.21 24.05
N ASP A 52 -6.08 16.54 23.62
CA ASP A 52 -7.45 16.91 24.04
C ASP A 52 -8.46 15.75 24.11
N GLY A 53 -8.08 14.52 23.70
CA GLY A 53 -8.95 13.35 23.67
C GLY A 53 -10.16 13.42 22.72
N ARG A 54 -10.39 14.56 22.05
CA ARG A 54 -11.52 14.76 21.13
C ARG A 54 -11.28 14.13 19.78
N ARG A 55 -10.01 13.93 19.41
CA ARG A 55 -9.61 13.27 18.17
C ARG A 55 -9.13 11.86 18.47
N VAL A 56 -9.50 10.93 17.59
CA VAL A 56 -8.97 9.57 17.59
C VAL A 56 -7.99 9.47 16.43
N ASN A 57 -6.75 9.16 16.78
CA ASN A 57 -5.69 8.86 15.83
C ASN A 57 -5.62 7.34 15.60
N VAL A 58 -5.11 6.95 14.44
CA VAL A 58 -4.85 5.57 14.07
C VAL A 58 -3.37 5.43 13.76
N ARG A 59 -2.76 4.34 14.22
CA ARG A 59 -1.38 3.96 13.88
C ARG A 59 -1.30 2.48 13.57
N PHE A 60 -0.20 2.05 12.95
CA PHE A 60 0.08 0.63 12.83
C PHE A 60 0.46 0.05 14.20
N THR A 61 0.07 -1.21 14.41
CA THR A 61 0.74 -2.03 15.42
C THR A 61 2.12 -2.43 14.87
N SER A 62 3.01 -2.89 15.74
CA SER A 62 4.31 -3.41 15.30
C SER A 62 4.16 -4.61 14.34
N GLU A 63 3.13 -5.43 14.53
CA GLU A 63 2.82 -6.57 13.66
C GLU A 63 2.25 -6.11 12.32
N GLY A 64 1.30 -5.16 12.32
CA GLY A 64 0.70 -4.62 11.12
C GLY A 64 1.72 -3.91 10.23
N ARG A 65 2.67 -3.19 10.83
CA ARG A 65 3.77 -2.56 10.11
C ARG A 65 4.63 -3.59 9.38
N LYS A 66 5.05 -4.65 10.08
CA LYS A 66 5.82 -5.76 9.49
C LYS A 66 5.07 -6.45 8.34
N LYS A 67 3.76 -6.69 8.48
CA LYS A 67 2.92 -7.25 7.41
C LYS A 67 2.93 -6.35 6.17
N MET A 68 2.85 -5.03 6.36
CA MET A 68 2.89 -4.07 5.26
C MET A 68 4.26 -4.04 4.57
N ASP A 69 5.35 -4.02 5.35
CA ASP A 69 6.72 -4.07 4.84
C ASP A 69 6.95 -5.35 4.00
N ALA A 70 6.48 -6.50 4.50
CA ALA A 70 6.58 -7.78 3.81
C ALA A 70 5.75 -7.79 2.51
N CYS A 71 4.54 -7.24 2.53
CA CYS A 71 3.68 -7.11 1.36
C CYS A 71 4.35 -6.27 0.26
N PHE A 72 4.86 -5.08 0.60
CA PHE A 72 5.55 -4.23 -0.36
C PHE A 72 6.83 -4.89 -0.90
N SER A 73 7.59 -5.57 -0.05
CA SER A 73 8.79 -6.29 -0.47
C SER A 73 8.44 -7.38 -1.49
N ALA A 74 7.40 -8.18 -1.23
CA ALA A 74 6.93 -9.21 -2.15
C ALA A 74 6.46 -8.62 -3.49
N LEU A 75 5.69 -7.52 -3.45
CA LEU A 75 5.23 -6.83 -4.66
C LEU A 75 6.39 -6.28 -5.50
N LEU A 76 7.39 -5.67 -4.88
CA LEU A 76 8.56 -5.11 -5.57
C LEU A 76 9.47 -6.21 -6.15
N LEU A 77 9.67 -7.30 -5.42
CA LEU A 77 10.43 -8.46 -5.91
C LEU A 77 9.75 -9.11 -7.12
N GLY A 78 8.44 -9.38 -7.02
CA GLY A 78 7.69 -9.94 -8.14
C GLY A 78 7.65 -9.01 -9.37
N TYR A 79 7.58 -7.69 -9.16
CA TYR A 79 7.70 -6.73 -10.25
C TYR A 79 9.08 -6.79 -10.92
N ALA A 80 10.16 -6.83 -10.14
CA ALA A 80 11.52 -6.93 -10.66
C ALA A 80 11.76 -8.24 -11.44
N GLU A 81 11.19 -9.35 -10.98
CA GLU A 81 11.22 -10.64 -11.68
C GLU A 81 10.47 -10.57 -13.01
N THR A 82 9.25 -10.03 -13.02
CA THR A 82 8.44 -9.86 -14.24
C THR A 82 9.16 -8.98 -15.27
N CYS A 83 9.80 -7.89 -14.82
CA CYS A 83 10.60 -7.04 -15.71
C CYS A 83 11.84 -7.75 -16.26
N ARG A 84 12.47 -8.64 -15.49
CA ARG A 84 13.61 -9.44 -15.94
C ARG A 84 13.20 -10.48 -16.98
N ASP A 85 12.06 -11.14 -16.78
CA ASP A 85 11.51 -12.09 -17.74
C ASP A 85 11.13 -11.40 -19.07
N CYS A 86 10.60 -10.17 -18.97
CA CYS A 86 10.33 -9.33 -20.14
C CYS A 86 11.64 -8.93 -20.86
N ALA A 87 12.67 -8.50 -20.13
CA ALA A 87 13.97 -8.16 -20.72
C ALA A 87 14.69 -9.36 -21.37
N CYS A 88 14.55 -10.56 -20.81
CA CYS A 88 15.09 -11.80 -21.40
C CYS A 88 14.34 -12.21 -22.67
N SER A 89 13.00 -12.14 -22.67
CA SER A 89 12.18 -12.48 -23.84
C SER A 89 12.27 -11.48 -25.01
N CYS A 90 12.75 -10.25 -24.75
CA CYS A 90 13.02 -9.26 -25.80
C CYS A 90 14.36 -9.49 -26.54
N ASN A 91 15.27 -10.31 -25.98
CA ASN A 91 16.56 -10.59 -26.59
C ASN A 91 16.55 -11.87 -27.47
N ASP A 92 15.47 -12.66 -27.39
CA ASP A 92 15.14 -13.73 -28.33
C ASP A 92 14.25 -13.18 -29.46
N GLY A 93 14.73 -12.14 -30.14
CA GLY A 93 14.16 -11.78 -31.43
C GLY A 93 14.41 -12.92 -32.43
N PRO A 94 13.45 -13.30 -33.29
CA PRO A 94 13.78 -14.16 -34.42
C PRO A 94 14.86 -13.43 -35.23
N THR A 95 15.96 -14.13 -35.49
CA THR A 95 17.03 -13.71 -36.37
C THR A 95 16.45 -13.03 -37.62
N SER A 96 16.83 -11.77 -37.79
CA SER A 96 16.85 -10.98 -39.02
C SER A 96 16.48 -11.75 -40.31
N GLN A 97 15.25 -11.62 -40.78
CA GLN A 97 14.92 -11.50 -42.20
C GLN A 97 13.44 -11.09 -42.34
N ASP A 98 13.19 -10.18 -43.29
CA ASP A 98 11.90 -9.68 -43.75
C ASP A 98 11.27 -8.51 -42.98
N CYS A 99 11.85 -7.33 -43.18
CA CYS A 99 11.10 -6.09 -43.30
C CYS A 99 11.57 -5.36 -44.56
N LYS A 100 10.92 -5.62 -45.70
CA LYS A 100 10.97 -4.71 -46.85
C LYS A 100 9.96 -3.58 -46.65
N PRO A 101 10.28 -2.32 -46.99
CA PRO A 101 9.30 -1.24 -47.03
C PRO A 101 8.32 -1.50 -48.19
N LEU A 102 7.02 -1.37 -47.93
CA LEU A 102 6.01 -1.21 -48.97
C LEU A 102 6.07 0.24 -49.46
N GLU A 103 6.22 0.39 -50.78
CA GLU A 103 6.10 1.65 -51.53
C GLU A 103 4.69 2.26 -51.46
#